data_AF-A0A3M8H8E9-F1
#
_entry.id   AF-A0A3M8H8E9-F1
#
_cell.length_a   1.000
_cell.length_b   1.000
_cell.length_c   1.000
_cell.angle_alpha   90.00
_cell.angle_beta   90.00
_cell.angle_gamma   90.00
#
_symmetry.space_group_name_H-M   'P 1'
#
loop_
_entity.id
_entity.type
_entity.pdbx_description
1 polymer ?
#
loop_
_entity_poly.entity_id
_entity_poly.type
_entity_poly.pdbx_seq_one_letter_code
_entity_poly.pdbx_strand_id
1 'polypeptide(L)'
;MIDFNAADLIHKHIILDLTKRTLERDLNHLNDIKMNRPLAMWMEQQIIVVQNELREVKSQLGKSGIKVQAEIRIDKDITEYVIMDKGTEHNRRYLNIALKNKVDDEIKRLLNVQ
;
A
#
# COMPACT_ATOMS: atom_id res chain seq x y z
N MET A 1 -1.50 17.81 15.16
CA MET A 1 -2.17 16.51 15.38
C MET A 1 -2.88 16.19 14.08
N ILE A 2 -2.52 15.08 13.42
CA ILE A 2 -3.19 14.66 12.18
C ILE A 2 -4.62 14.24 12.54
N ASP A 3 -5.61 14.79 11.84
CA ASP A 3 -7.01 14.42 12.06
C ASP A 3 -7.29 12.94 11.73
N PHE A 4 -8.40 12.40 12.24
CA PHE A 4 -8.72 10.98 12.10
C PHE A 4 -8.91 10.55 10.63
N ASN A 5 -9.56 11.38 9.82
CA ASN A 5 -9.82 11.08 8.41
C ASN A 5 -8.52 11.04 7.59
N ALA A 6 -7.61 11.97 7.86
CA ALA A 6 -6.27 11.98 7.29
C ALA A 6 -5.43 10.78 7.75
N ALA A 7 -5.58 10.33 9.00
CA ALA A 7 -4.92 9.13 9.49
C ALA A 7 -5.33 7.87 8.70
N ASP A 8 -6.63 7.73 8.42
CA ASP A 8 -7.16 6.63 7.62
C ASP A 8 -6.67 6.70 6.17
N LEU A 9 -6.64 7.89 5.56
CA LEU A 9 -6.09 8.08 4.21
C LEU A 9 -4.60 7.79 4.12
N ILE A 10 -3.81 8.18 5.13
CA ILE A 10 -2.38 7.82 5.21
C ILE A 10 -2.24 6.30 5.32
N HIS A 11 -3.02 5.65 6.18
CA HIS A 11 -2.97 4.20 6.32
C HIS A 11 -3.34 3.51 5.00
N LYS A 12 -4.45 3.93 4.36
CA LYS A 12 -4.87 3.43 3.05
C LYS A 12 -3.80 3.64 1.98
N HIS A 13 -3.14 4.79 1.94
CA HIS A 13 -2.01 5.02 1.03
C HIS A 13 -0.93 3.95 1.22
N ILE A 14 -0.50 3.71 2.47
CA ILE A 14 0.57 2.76 2.78
C ILE A 14 0.18 1.35 2.33
N ILE A 15 -1.04 0.90 2.65
CA ILE A 15 -1.51 -0.43 2.26
C ILE A 15 -1.61 -0.58 0.75
N LEU A 16 -2.16 0.39 0.03
CA LEU A 16 -2.27 0.34 -1.43
C LEU A 16 -0.89 0.33 -2.11
N ASP A 17 0.05 1.13 -1.63
CA ASP A 17 1.42 1.16 -2.17
C ASP A 17 2.13 -0.19 -1.97
N LEU A 18 2.03 -0.77 -0.77
CA LEU A 18 2.57 -2.10 -0.48
C LEU A 18 1.87 -3.22 -1.27
N THR A 19 0.55 -3.13 -1.45
CA THR A 19 -0.22 -4.10 -2.23
C THR A 19 0.22 -4.08 -3.69
N LYS A 20 0.35 -2.88 -4.27
CA LYS A 20 0.88 -2.73 -5.63
C LYS A 20 2.26 -3.35 -5.78
N ARG A 21 3.19 -3.04 -4.86
CA ARG A 21 4.57 -3.59 -4.88
C ARG A 21 4.59 -5.11 -4.72
N THR A 22 3.68 -5.66 -3.92
CA THR A 22 3.50 -7.12 -3.76
C THR A 22 3.05 -7.75 -5.06
N LEU A 23 1.99 -7.22 -5.69
CA LEU A 23 1.50 -7.73 -6.99
C LEU A 23 2.57 -7.64 -8.08
N GLU A 24 3.28 -6.51 -8.19
CA GLU A 24 4.36 -6.32 -9.16
C GLU A 24 5.51 -7.29 -8.92
N ARG A 25 5.86 -7.54 -7.64
CA ARG A 25 6.88 -8.51 -7.28
C ARG A 25 6.44 -9.91 -7.69
N ASP A 26 5.24 -10.33 -7.31
CA ASP A 26 4.77 -11.69 -7.54
C ASP A 26 4.56 -11.99 -9.02
N LEU A 27 4.10 -11.02 -9.80
CA LEU A 27 4.02 -11.09 -11.26
C LEU A 27 5.36 -11.50 -11.89
N ASN A 28 6.47 -10.97 -11.38
CA ASN A 28 7.82 -11.30 -11.86
C ASN A 28 8.31 -12.70 -11.45
N HIS A 29 7.59 -13.40 -10.55
CA HIS A 29 7.97 -14.71 -10.04
C HIS A 29 7.00 -15.84 -10.47
N LEU A 30 6.12 -15.59 -11.46
CA LEU A 30 5.13 -16.59 -11.92
C LEU A 30 5.68 -17.71 -12.82
N ASN A 31 6.96 -17.68 -13.20
CA ASN A 31 7.51 -18.52 -14.27
C ASN A 31 7.28 -20.04 -14.09
N ASP A 32 7.27 -20.54 -12.86
CA ASP A 32 7.15 -21.97 -12.57
C ASP A 32 5.70 -22.44 -12.33
N ILE A 33 4.71 -21.56 -12.46
CA ILE A 33 3.30 -21.86 -12.16
C ILE A 33 2.55 -22.24 -13.44
N LYS A 34 1.89 -23.40 -13.44
CA LYS A 34 1.09 -23.89 -14.60
C LYS A 34 0.01 -22.90 -15.06
N MET A 35 -0.53 -22.11 -14.13
CA MET A 35 -1.55 -21.09 -14.35
C MET A 35 -0.97 -19.67 -14.51
N ASN A 36 0.31 -19.54 -14.83
CA ASN A 36 1.00 -18.25 -14.91
C ASN A 36 0.27 -17.21 -15.78
N ARG A 37 -0.22 -17.58 -16.96
CA ARG A 37 -0.86 -16.65 -17.90
C ARG A 37 -2.16 -16.04 -17.35
N PRO A 38 -3.18 -16.83 -16.94
CA PRO A 38 -4.38 -16.23 -16.36
C PRO A 38 -4.11 -15.47 -15.06
N LEU A 39 -3.15 -15.92 -14.24
CA LEU A 39 -2.75 -15.19 -13.03
C LEU A 39 -2.06 -13.86 -13.35
N ALA A 40 -1.17 -13.83 -14.33
CA ALA A 40 -0.49 -12.63 -14.79
C ALA A 40 -1.51 -11.59 -15.29
N MET A 41 -2.43 -12.00 -16.16
CA MET A 41 -3.49 -11.12 -16.68
C MET A 41 -4.34 -10.53 -15.54
N TRP A 42 -4.70 -11.34 -14.54
CA TRP A 42 -5.43 -10.85 -13.38
C TRP A 42 -4.60 -9.87 -12.55
N MET A 43 -3.34 -10.19 -12.24
CA MET A 43 -2.44 -9.32 -11.47
C MET A 43 -2.22 -7.98 -12.17
N GLU A 44 -1.97 -7.98 -13.48
CA GLU A 44 -1.82 -6.75 -14.29
C GLU A 44 -3.06 -5.85 -14.20
N GLN A 45 -4.26 -6.44 -14.29
CA GLN A 45 -5.51 -5.71 -14.12
C GLN A 45 -5.64 -5.12 -12.71
N GLN A 46 -5.33 -5.91 -11.67
CA GLN A 46 -5.41 -5.42 -10.29
C GLN A 46 -4.37 -4.35 -9.97
N ILE A 47 -3.17 -4.43 -10.55
CA ILE A 47 -2.15 -3.37 -10.42
C ILE A 47 -2.70 -2.04 -10.94
N ILE A 48 -3.41 -2.03 -12.08
CA ILE A 48 -4.05 -0.82 -12.62
C ILE A 48 -5.12 -0.29 -11.67
N VAL A 49 -5.97 -1.16 -11.11
CA VAL A 49 -7.00 -0.78 -10.13
C VAL A 49 -6.37 -0.14 -8.89
N VAL A 50 -5.43 -0.83 -8.25
CA VAL A 50 -4.73 -0.34 -7.05
C VAL A 50 -3.97 0.95 -7.34
N GLN A 51 -3.35 1.08 -8.51
CA GLN A 51 -2.65 2.30 -8.92
C GLN A 51 -3.61 3.50 -9.05
N ASN A 52 -4.80 3.29 -9.61
CA ASN A 52 -5.82 4.34 -9.73
C ASN A 52 -6.36 4.75 -8.35
N GLU A 53 -6.64 3.78 -7.46
CA GLU A 53 -7.04 4.07 -6.08
C GLU A 53 -5.94 4.82 -5.31
N LEU A 54 -4.69 4.40 -5.45
CA LEU A 54 -3.55 5.06 -4.82
C LEU A 54 -3.37 6.49 -5.32
N ARG A 55 -3.61 6.75 -6.61
CA ARG A 55 -3.59 8.10 -7.19
C ARG A 55 -4.66 8.98 -6.57
N GLU A 56 -5.88 8.46 -6.38
CA GLU A 56 -6.97 9.19 -5.74
C GLU A 56 -6.65 9.52 -4.29
N VAL A 57 -6.16 8.55 -3.51
CA VAL A 57 -5.74 8.77 -2.11
C VAL A 57 -4.59 9.80 -2.04
N LYS A 58 -3.60 9.72 -2.93
CA LYS A 58 -2.52 10.72 -3.03
C LYS A 58 -3.07 12.11 -3.33
N SER A 59 -4.09 12.22 -4.19
CA SER A 59 -4.76 13.50 -4.48
C SER A 59 -5.46 14.07 -3.24
N GLN A 60 -6.20 13.24 -2.51
CA GLN A 60 -6.92 13.64 -1.29
C GLN A 60 -5.98 14.11 -0.18
N LEU A 61 -4.89 13.36 0.06
CA LEU A 61 -3.83 13.76 0.99
C LEU A 61 -3.18 15.08 0.54
N GLY A 62 -2.85 15.21 -0.75
CA GLY A 62 -2.24 16.40 -1.31
C GLY A 62 -3.11 17.66 -1.17
N LYS A 63 -4.44 17.55 -1.37
CA LYS A 63 -5.40 18.63 -1.12
C LYS A 63 -5.39 19.12 0.33
N SER A 64 -5.04 18.23 1.26
CA SER A 64 -4.93 18.52 2.69
C SER A 64 -3.53 18.97 3.12
N GLY A 65 -2.57 19.06 2.19
CA GLY A 65 -1.18 19.39 2.47
C GLY A 65 -0.38 18.25 3.10
N ILE A 66 -0.85 17.00 2.95
CA ILE A 66 -0.27 15.81 3.55
C ILE A 66 0.44 14.96 2.48
N LYS A 67 1.60 14.42 2.81
CA LYS A 67 2.38 13.52 1.95
C LYS A 67 3.10 12.44 2.76
N VAL A 68 2.99 11.18 2.33
CA VAL A 68 3.90 10.11 2.77
C VAL A 68 5.24 10.32 2.05
N GLN A 69 6.30 10.65 2.78
CA GLN A 69 7.59 11.04 2.20
C GLN A 69 8.59 9.90 2.10
N ALA A 70 8.70 9.08 3.15
CA ALA A 70 9.70 8.04 3.21
C ALA A 70 9.18 6.81 3.98
N GLU A 71 9.77 5.67 3.64
CA GLU A 71 9.66 4.39 4.33
C GLU A 71 11.05 4.03 4.86
N ILE A 72 11.17 3.83 6.17
CA ILE A 72 12.43 3.56 6.86
C ILE A 72 12.27 2.25 7.63
N ARG A 73 13.05 1.25 7.24
CA ARG A 73 13.12 0.00 7.99
C ARG A 73 13.92 0.24 9.28
N ILE A 74 13.27 0.09 10.43
CA ILE A 74 13.90 0.29 11.73
C ILE A 74 14.63 -0.99 12.15
N ASP A 75 13.97 -2.14 12.00
CA ASP A 75 14.54 -3.45 12.30
C ASP A 75 13.87 -4.56 11.46
N LYS A 76 13.92 -5.81 11.94
CA LYS A 76 13.30 -6.95 11.25
C LYS A 76 11.77 -6.89 11.26
N ASP A 77 11.19 -6.31 12.29
CA ASP A 77 9.77 -6.39 12.63
C ASP A 77 9.03 -5.05 12.50
N ILE A 78 9.76 -3.93 12.42
CA ILE A 78 9.18 -2.58 12.41
C ILE A 78 9.63 -1.79 11.19
N THR A 79 8.66 -1.13 10.56
CA THR A 79 8.86 -0.11 9.52
C THR A 79 8.24 1.21 9.96
N GLU A 80 8.97 2.31 9.80
CA GLU A 80 8.53 3.66 10.08
C GLU A 80 8.25 4.41 8.78
N TYR A 81 7.12 5.12 8.73
CA TYR A 81 6.77 6.00 7.63
C TYR A 81 6.85 7.46 8.09
N VAL A 82 7.57 8.27 7.31
CA VAL A 82 7.68 9.71 7.52
C VAL A 82 6.55 10.40 6.75
N ILE A 83 5.72 11.14 7.47
CA ILE A 83 4.57 11.87 6.95
C ILE A 83 4.85 13.36 7.10
N MET A 84 4.76 14.11 6.01
CA MET A 84 4.77 15.56 6.03
C MET A 84 3.33 16.08 6.01
N ASP A 85 2.94 16.83 7.03
CA ASP A 85 1.65 17.52 7.13
C ASP A 85 1.91 19.04 7.22
N LYS A 86 1.62 19.75 6.14
CA LYS A 86 1.76 21.22 6.05
C LYS A 86 3.13 21.74 6.55
N GLY A 87 4.19 20.99 6.21
CA GLY A 87 5.57 21.31 6.59
C GLY A 87 6.01 20.79 7.96
N THR A 88 5.12 20.16 8.73
CA THR A 88 5.46 19.45 9.97
C THR A 88 5.68 17.97 9.69
N GLU A 89 6.75 17.42 10.24
CA GLU A 89 7.07 15.99 10.11
C GLU A 89 6.41 15.17 11.22
N HIS A 90 5.87 14.01 10.85
CA HIS A 90 5.27 13.03 11.75
C HIS A 90 5.73 11.64 11.37
N ASN A 91 6.12 10.84 12.37
CA ASN A 91 6.51 9.45 12.16
C ASN A 91 5.39 8.51 12.57
N ARG A 92 5.14 7.49 11.73
CA ARG A 92 4.20 6.41 12.04
C ARG A 92 4.91 5.06 11.92
N ARG A 93 4.96 4.33 13.03
CA ARG A 93 5.53 2.99 13.08
C ARG A 93 4.48 1.93 12.88
N TYR A 94 4.85 0.89 12.15
CA TYR A 94 4.03 -0.27 11.90
C TYR A 94 4.82 -1.53 12.18
N LEU A 95 4.15 -2.52 12.77
CA LEU A 95 4.63 -3.89 12.77
C LEU A 95 4.50 -4.46 11.35
N ASN A 96 5.57 -5.04 10.83
CA ASN A 96 5.62 -5.65 9.50
C ASN A 96 4.58 -6.77 9.36
N ILE A 97 4.30 -7.52 10.45
CA ILE A 97 3.23 -8.52 10.49
C ILE A 97 1.85 -7.88 10.27
N ALA A 98 1.59 -6.73 10.89
CA ALA A 98 0.31 -6.04 10.73
C ALA A 98 0.15 -5.48 9.31
N LEU A 99 1.21 -4.93 8.71
CA LEU A 99 1.20 -4.51 7.30
C LEU A 99 0.95 -5.68 6.37
N LYS A 100 1.61 -6.82 6.60
CA LYS A 100 1.41 -8.04 5.82
C LYS A 100 -0.04 -8.51 5.88
N ASN A 101 -0.63 -8.54 7.08
CA ASN A 101 -2.04 -8.92 7.25
C ASN A 101 -2.98 -7.96 6.50
N LYS A 102 -2.68 -6.66 6.50
CA LYS A 102 -3.50 -5.67 5.78
C LYS A 102 -3.35 -5.76 4.26
N VAL A 103 -2.16 -6.08 3.76
CA VAL A 103 -1.96 -6.39 2.35
C VAL A 103 -2.71 -7.67 1.97
N ASP A 104 -2.69 -8.70 2.82
CA ASP A 104 -3.46 -9.93 2.59
C ASP A 104 -4.99 -9.66 2.54
N ASP A 105 -5.51 -8.86 3.48
CA ASP A 105 -6.91 -8.40 3.47
C ASP A 105 -7.24 -7.66 2.16
N GLU A 106 -6.34 -6.80 1.67
CA GLU A 106 -6.53 -6.05 0.42
C GLU A 106 -6.48 -6.96 -0.82
N ILE A 107 -5.59 -7.95 -0.84
CA ILE A 107 -5.54 -8.96 -1.91
C ILE A 107 -6.84 -9.79 -1.93
N LYS A 108 -7.36 -10.18 -0.75
CA LYS A 108 -8.65 -10.87 -0.65
C LYS A 108 -9.79 -10.02 -1.20
N ARG A 109 -9.80 -8.71 -0.91
CA ARG A 109 -10.75 -7.75 -1.48
C ARG A 109 -10.69 -7.74 -3.01
N LEU A 110 -9.49 -7.66 -3.60
CA LEU A 110 -9.31 -7.65 -5.06
C LEU A 110 -9.73 -8.98 -5.71
N LEU A 111 -9.54 -10.09 -5.00
CA LEU A 111 -9.98 -11.42 -5.42
C LEU A 111 -11.48 -11.66 -5.22
N ASN A 112 -12.18 -10.79 -4.50
CA ASN A 112 -13.55 -10.99 -4.03
C ASN A 112 -13.72 -12.31 -3.24
N VAL A 113 -12.73 -12.64 -2.41
CA VAL A 113 -12.79 -13.78 -1.49
C VAL A 113 -12.94 -13.27 -0.05
N GLN A 114 -13.85 -13.87 0.72
CA GLN A 114 -14.08 -13.57 2.13
C GLN A 114 -13.27 -14.50 3.01
#